data_AF-A0A451AED5-F1
#
_entry.id   AF-A0A451AED5-F1
#
_cell.length_a   1.000
_cell.length_b   1.000
_cell.length_c   1.000
_cell.angle_alpha   90.00
_cell.angle_beta   90.00
_cell.angle_gamma   90.00
#
_symmetry.space_group_name_H-M   'P 1'
#
loop_
_entity.id
_entity.type
_entity.pdbx_description
1 polymer ?
#
loop_
_entity_poly.entity_id
_entity_poly.type
_entity_poly.pdbx_seq_one_letter_code
_entity_poly.pdbx_strand_id
1 'polypeptide(L)'
;GFYEEITGFMRNWLSGALKDHASLKKGVLTGILRVARESIFSGLNNLAVAGILKTGPFADKFGFTEPEVAQLLADSGLSETLPEARKWYNGYLFGETIIYNPWSILNFIYERPAPPTAYWVNTSSNDLVRELLESGGAEIREDLEALLAGGSVECPVTEDL
;
A
#
# COMPACT_ATOMS: atom_id res chain seq x y z
N GLY A 1 16.76 1.94 -24.87
CA GLY A 1 17.09 1.32 -23.57
C GLY A 1 16.78 -0.16 -23.62
N PHE A 2 17.06 -0.90 -22.54
CA PHE A 2 16.96 -2.37 -22.47
C PHE A 2 15.55 -2.91 -22.14
N TYR A 3 14.50 -2.11 -22.37
CA TYR A 3 13.14 -2.44 -21.94
C TYR A 3 12.66 -3.76 -22.55
N GLU A 4 12.75 -3.91 -23.88
CA GLU A 4 12.33 -5.13 -24.59
C GLU A 4 13.12 -6.39 -24.19
N GLU A 5 14.42 -6.23 -23.91
CA GLU A 5 15.28 -7.34 -23.50
C GLU A 5 14.93 -7.84 -22.09
N ILE A 6 14.70 -6.90 -21.16
CA ILE A 6 14.30 -7.21 -19.79
C ILE A 6 12.89 -7.80 -19.75
N THR A 7 11.93 -7.23 -20.48
CA THR A 7 10.56 -7.76 -20.53
C THR A 7 10.54 -9.16 -21.14
N GLY A 8 11.32 -9.41 -22.20
CA GLY A 8 11.49 -10.72 -22.81
C GLY A 8 12.10 -11.75 -21.86
N PHE A 9 13.16 -11.38 -21.14
CA PHE A 9 13.79 -12.24 -20.12
C PHE A 9 12.81 -12.60 -19.00
N MET A 10 12.17 -11.59 -18.40
CA MET A 10 11.24 -11.78 -17.29
C MET A 10 10.04 -12.65 -17.69
N ARG A 11 9.54 -12.49 -18.93
CA ARG A 11 8.43 -13.29 -19.47
C ARG A 11 8.77 -14.77 -19.47
N ASN A 12 9.92 -15.11 -20.04
CA ASN A 12 10.36 -16.48 -20.20
C ASN A 12 10.69 -17.11 -18.84
N TRP A 13 11.36 -16.37 -17.97
CA TRP A 13 11.72 -16.82 -16.64
C TRP A 13 10.48 -17.10 -15.78
N LEU A 14 9.54 -16.15 -15.70
CA LEU A 14 8.32 -16.31 -14.92
C LEU A 14 7.40 -17.39 -15.48
N SER A 15 7.23 -17.46 -16.80
CA SER A 15 6.38 -18.48 -17.43
C SER A 15 6.95 -19.88 -17.21
N GLY A 16 8.26 -20.08 -17.40
CA GLY A 16 8.90 -21.37 -17.18
C GLY A 16 8.90 -21.81 -15.71
N ALA A 17 9.00 -20.85 -14.77
CA ALA A 17 9.01 -21.15 -13.34
C ALA A 17 7.61 -21.39 -12.77
N LEU A 18 6.58 -20.66 -13.24
CA LEU A 18 5.28 -20.56 -12.56
C LEU A 18 4.10 -21.18 -13.31
N LYS A 19 4.29 -21.65 -14.55
CA LYS A 19 3.24 -22.28 -15.35
C LYS A 19 3.63 -23.67 -15.82
N ASP A 20 2.69 -24.60 -15.70
CA ASP A 20 2.80 -26.00 -16.17
C ASP A 20 4.03 -26.76 -15.64
N HIS A 21 4.62 -26.29 -14.53
CA HIS A 21 5.79 -26.90 -13.92
C HIS A 21 5.35 -28.04 -12.98
N ALA A 22 5.58 -29.30 -13.39
CA ALA A 22 5.11 -30.49 -12.68
C ALA A 22 5.56 -30.58 -11.20
N SER A 23 6.70 -30.00 -10.86
CA SER A 23 7.21 -29.98 -9.48
C SER A 23 6.72 -28.78 -8.64
N LEU A 24 5.98 -27.85 -9.23
CA LEU A 24 5.50 -26.65 -8.53
C LEU A 24 4.09 -26.87 -7.98
N LYS A 25 3.97 -26.94 -6.64
CA LYS A 25 2.67 -27.02 -5.97
C LYS A 25 1.99 -25.65 -5.81
N LYS A 26 2.77 -24.60 -5.50
CA LYS A 26 2.29 -23.22 -5.27
C LYS A 26 3.43 -22.22 -5.40
N GLY A 27 3.17 -21.06 -6.03
CA GLY A 27 4.05 -19.90 -6.05
C GLY A 27 3.33 -18.66 -5.51
N VAL A 28 4.08 -17.73 -4.91
CA VAL A 28 3.57 -16.42 -4.47
C VAL A 28 4.48 -15.36 -5.04
N LEU A 29 3.90 -14.35 -5.69
CA LEU A 29 4.59 -13.20 -6.22
C LEU A 29 4.09 -11.95 -5.50
N THR A 30 5.01 -11.18 -4.93
CA THR A 30 4.71 -9.93 -4.23
C THR A 30 5.45 -8.78 -4.90
N GLY A 31 4.84 -7.60 -4.96
CA GLY A 31 5.44 -6.41 -5.51
C GLY A 31 4.63 -5.18 -5.15
N ILE A 32 5.24 -4.00 -5.31
CA ILE A 32 4.59 -2.70 -5.08
C ILE A 32 3.61 -2.34 -6.20
N LEU A 33 3.89 -2.82 -7.42
CA LEU A 33 3.04 -2.65 -8.59
C LEU A 33 2.42 -3.98 -8.96
N ARG A 34 1.18 -3.92 -9.40
CA ARG A 34 0.48 -5.07 -9.95
C ARG A 34 1.15 -5.41 -11.27
N VAL A 35 1.89 -6.52 -11.31
CA VAL A 35 2.65 -6.93 -12.50
C VAL A 35 1.77 -7.45 -13.65
N ALA A 36 0.44 -7.32 -13.54
CA ALA A 36 -0.51 -8.16 -14.25
C ALA A 36 -0.92 -7.70 -15.65
N ARG A 37 -0.34 -6.64 -16.24
CA ARG A 37 -0.79 -6.16 -17.57
C ARG A 37 0.27 -5.76 -18.57
N GLU A 38 1.56 -5.77 -18.21
CA GLU A 38 2.59 -5.62 -19.23
C GLU A 38 2.84 -6.96 -19.95
N SER A 39 3.17 -6.88 -21.24
CA SER A 39 3.37 -7.97 -22.22
C SER A 39 4.07 -9.24 -21.71
N ILE A 40 4.80 -9.13 -20.60
CA ILE A 40 5.47 -10.17 -19.80
C ILE A 40 4.53 -11.31 -19.35
N PHE A 41 3.23 -11.06 -19.11
CA PHE A 41 2.33 -12.07 -18.52
C PHE A 41 1.33 -12.71 -19.50
N SER A 42 1.43 -12.43 -20.80
CA SER A 42 0.65 -13.19 -21.81
C SER A 42 0.95 -14.71 -21.74
N GLY A 43 2.18 -15.08 -21.35
CA GLY A 43 2.57 -16.45 -21.05
C GLY A 43 2.01 -16.98 -19.72
N LEU A 44 1.73 -16.13 -18.73
CA LEU A 44 1.38 -16.47 -17.35
C LEU A 44 -0.06 -16.02 -17.01
N ASN A 45 -1.04 -16.74 -17.55
CA ASN A 45 -2.46 -16.43 -17.47
C ASN A 45 -3.22 -17.13 -16.32
N ASN A 46 -2.49 -17.77 -15.39
CA ASN A 46 -3.03 -18.55 -14.28
C ASN A 46 -2.89 -17.85 -12.91
N LEU A 47 -2.71 -16.52 -12.90
CA LEU A 47 -2.52 -15.74 -11.67
C LEU A 47 -3.83 -15.33 -11.02
N ALA A 48 -3.94 -15.59 -9.71
CA ALA A 48 -4.92 -14.92 -8.85
C ALA A 48 -4.27 -13.67 -8.24
N VAL A 49 -4.85 -12.49 -8.52
CA VAL A 49 -4.38 -11.22 -7.95
C VAL A 49 -5.22 -10.85 -6.73
N ALA A 50 -4.55 -10.70 -5.59
CA ALA A 50 -5.07 -10.12 -4.37
C ALA A 50 -4.46 -8.73 -4.16
N GLY A 51 -5.28 -7.69 -4.31
CA GLY A 51 -4.88 -6.29 -4.11
C GLY A 51 -5.79 -5.60 -3.11
N ILE A 52 -5.46 -4.36 -2.77
CA ILE A 52 -6.12 -3.56 -1.72
C ILE A 52 -7.60 -3.25 -2.01
N LEU A 53 -8.03 -3.30 -3.27
CA LEU A 53 -9.41 -3.03 -3.68
C LEU A 53 -10.32 -4.27 -3.60
N LYS A 54 -9.75 -5.46 -3.42
CA LYS A 54 -10.54 -6.70 -3.31
C LYS A 54 -10.75 -7.06 -1.85
N THR A 55 -12.02 -7.15 -1.47
CA THR A 55 -12.39 -7.86 -0.25
C THR A 55 -12.04 -9.34 -0.43
N GLY A 56 -11.23 -9.88 0.47
CA GLY A 56 -10.69 -11.22 0.29
C GLY A 56 -9.72 -11.61 1.39
N PRO A 57 -9.14 -12.82 1.32
CA PRO A 57 -8.33 -13.42 2.39
C PRO A 57 -7.01 -12.70 2.69
N PHE A 58 -6.69 -11.65 1.91
CA PHE A 58 -5.46 -10.88 2.06
C PHE A 58 -5.71 -9.41 2.38
N ALA A 59 -6.97 -8.96 2.50
CA ALA A 59 -7.29 -7.55 2.75
C ALA A 59 -6.66 -7.03 4.05
N ASP A 60 -6.47 -7.91 5.03
CA ASP A 60 -5.87 -7.63 6.33
C ASP A 60 -4.35 -7.86 6.38
N LYS A 61 -3.70 -8.18 5.26
CA LYS A 61 -2.27 -8.59 5.22
C LYS A 61 -1.32 -7.51 4.70
N PHE A 62 -1.81 -6.30 4.43
CA PHE A 62 -1.03 -5.20 3.85
C PHE A 62 -0.49 -4.20 4.90
N GLY A 63 -0.70 -4.47 6.19
CA GLY A 63 -0.21 -3.67 7.30
C GLY A 63 -0.61 -4.29 8.63
N PHE A 64 -0.75 -3.48 9.67
CA PHE A 64 -1.26 -3.95 10.96
C PHE A 64 -2.75 -3.66 11.09
N THR A 65 -3.51 -4.64 11.53
CA THR A 65 -4.90 -4.45 11.99
C THR A 65 -4.90 -3.77 13.36
N GLU A 66 -6.02 -3.15 13.74
CA GLU A 66 -6.14 -2.53 15.06
C GLU A 66 -5.86 -3.48 16.23
N PRO A 67 -6.33 -4.75 16.23
CA PRO A 67 -5.95 -5.73 17.25
C PRO A 67 -4.44 -6.00 17.31
N GLU A 68 -3.76 -6.08 16.16
CA GLU A 68 -2.30 -6.27 16.12
C GLU A 68 -1.56 -5.05 16.67
N VAL A 69 -2.02 -3.82 16.35
CA VAL A 69 -1.46 -2.59 16.94
C VAL A 69 -1.67 -2.57 18.45
N ALA A 70 -2.88 -2.92 18.93
CA ALA A 70 -3.16 -2.99 20.36
C ALA A 70 -2.24 -3.99 21.07
N GLN A 71 -2.01 -5.15 20.46
CA GLN A 71 -1.09 -6.17 20.99
C GLN A 71 0.36 -5.66 21.01
N LEU A 72 0.86 -5.07 19.92
CA LEU A 72 2.22 -4.52 19.85
C LEU A 72 2.45 -3.43 20.91
N LEU A 73 1.45 -2.57 21.15
CA LEU A 73 1.50 -1.56 22.19
C LEU A 73 1.51 -2.19 23.58
N ALA A 74 0.67 -3.21 23.82
CA ALA A 74 0.63 -3.92 25.09
C ALA A 74 1.95 -4.63 25.40
N ASP A 75 2.53 -5.34 24.43
CA ASP A 75 3.82 -6.02 24.55
C ASP A 75 4.97 -5.04 24.82
N SER A 76 4.80 -3.78 24.43
CA SER A 76 5.76 -2.69 24.67
C SER A 76 5.47 -1.87 25.93
N GLY A 77 4.44 -2.22 26.72
CA GLY A 77 4.04 -1.48 27.92
C GLY A 77 3.35 -0.13 27.64
N LEU A 78 2.75 0.03 26.46
CA LEU A 78 2.17 1.27 25.94
C LEU A 78 0.66 1.16 25.65
N SER A 79 -0.06 0.24 26.30
CA SER A 79 -1.47 -0.05 26.03
C SER A 79 -2.38 1.20 26.02
N GLU A 80 -2.13 2.15 26.93
CA GLU A 80 -2.89 3.40 27.08
C GLU A 80 -2.74 4.35 25.88
N THR A 81 -1.82 4.05 24.96
CA THR A 81 -1.45 4.93 23.85
C THR A 81 -2.11 4.56 22.53
N LEU A 82 -2.93 3.50 22.51
CA LEU A 82 -3.70 3.11 21.33
C LEU A 82 -4.58 4.24 20.78
N PRO A 83 -5.27 5.08 21.59
CA PRO A 83 -6.03 6.22 21.07
C PRO A 83 -5.14 7.25 20.35
N GLU A 84 -3.91 7.45 20.84
CA GLU A 84 -2.95 8.35 20.21
C GLU A 84 -2.42 7.77 18.90
N ALA A 85 -2.03 6.49 18.88
CA ALA A 85 -1.65 5.79 17.66
C ALA A 85 -2.77 5.78 16.61
N ARG A 86 -4.03 5.57 17.04
CA ARG A 86 -5.21 5.65 16.18
C ARG A 86 -5.34 7.02 15.55
N LYS A 87 -5.26 8.10 16.36
CA LYS A 87 -5.39 9.48 15.86
C LYS A 87 -4.36 9.82 14.78
N TRP A 88 -3.15 9.27 14.87
CA TRP A 88 -2.07 9.60 13.95
C TRP A 88 -1.95 8.66 12.75
N TYR A 89 -2.33 7.37 12.88
CA TYR A 89 -1.89 6.33 11.94
C TYR A 89 -2.97 5.36 11.44
N ASN A 90 -4.25 5.52 11.79
CA ASN A 90 -5.36 4.63 11.39
C ASN A 90 -5.81 4.76 9.92
N GLY A 91 -4.90 5.13 9.01
CA GLY A 91 -5.19 5.87 7.79
C GLY A 91 -5.73 5.11 6.58
N TYR A 92 -5.91 3.78 6.63
CA TYR A 92 -6.40 3.03 5.46
C TYR A 92 -7.57 2.12 5.82
N LEU A 93 -8.66 2.21 5.06
CA LEU A 93 -9.78 1.26 5.11
C LEU A 93 -9.73 0.38 3.87
N PHE A 94 -9.30 -0.87 4.02
CA PHE A 94 -9.29 -1.86 2.94
C PHE A 94 -10.50 -2.79 3.10
N GLY A 95 -11.50 -2.60 2.24
CA GLY A 95 -12.80 -3.25 2.41
C GLY A 95 -13.45 -2.81 3.72
N GLU A 96 -13.54 -3.73 4.68
CA GLU A 96 -14.11 -3.49 6.01
C GLU A 96 -13.04 -3.43 7.11
N THR A 97 -11.75 -3.54 6.75
CA THR A 97 -10.64 -3.64 7.72
C THR A 97 -9.82 -2.37 7.72
N ILE A 98 -9.63 -1.79 8.92
CA ILE A 98 -8.68 -0.70 9.13
C ILE A 98 -7.26 -1.27 9.16
N ILE A 99 -6.39 -0.71 8.33
CA ILE A 99 -5.00 -1.08 8.19
C ILE A 99 -4.12 0.11 8.55
N TYR A 100 -3.21 -0.13 9.46
CA TYR A 100 -2.20 0.81 9.91
C TYR A 100 -0.91 0.57 9.14
N ASN A 101 -0.22 1.66 8.80
CA ASN A 101 1.10 1.60 8.20
C ASN A 101 2.12 1.00 9.19
N PRO A 102 2.82 -0.11 8.85
CA PRO A 102 3.75 -0.74 9.78
C PRO A 102 4.91 0.15 10.20
N TRP A 103 5.47 0.94 9.27
CA TRP A 103 6.58 1.84 9.56
C TRP A 103 6.19 2.90 10.59
N SER A 104 5.00 3.50 10.44
CA SER A 104 4.50 4.48 11.39
C SER A 104 4.31 3.90 12.79
N ILE A 105 3.72 2.71 12.92
CA ILE A 105 3.49 2.08 14.22
C ILE A 105 4.81 1.68 14.90
N LEU A 106 5.75 1.11 14.15
CA LEU A 106 7.04 0.70 14.71
C LEU A 106 7.84 1.90 15.20
N ASN A 107 7.88 3.00 14.44
CA ASN A 107 8.56 4.22 14.89
C ASN A 107 7.86 4.89 16.06
N PHE A 108 6.51 4.90 16.06
CA PHE A 108 5.74 5.40 17.21
C PHE A 108 6.10 4.68 18.51
N ILE A 109 6.26 3.36 18.46
CA ILE A 109 6.69 2.56 19.61
C ILE A 109 8.15 2.85 19.95
N TYR A 110 9.04 2.83 18.94
CA TYR A 110 10.48 2.96 19.12
C TYR A 110 10.91 4.31 19.69
N GLU A 111 10.27 5.40 19.26
CA GLU A 111 10.65 6.75 19.67
C GLU A 111 10.07 7.17 21.03
N ARG A 112 9.27 6.34 21.69
CA ARG A 112 8.74 6.67 23.02
C ARG A 112 9.87 6.98 24.00
N PRO A 113 9.69 7.99 24.87
CA PRO A 113 8.46 8.75 25.14
C PRO A 113 8.28 10.02 24.28
N ALA A 114 8.98 10.15 23.14
CA ALA A 114 8.81 11.29 22.26
C ALA A 114 7.36 11.40 21.76
N PRO A 115 6.89 12.63 21.46
CA PRO A 115 5.58 12.82 20.86
C PRO A 115 5.54 12.17 19.46
N PRO A 116 4.38 11.62 19.05
CA PRO A 116 4.20 11.11 17.69
C PRO A 116 4.54 12.16 16.64
N THR A 117 5.16 11.70 15.56
CA THR A 117 5.49 12.53 14.39
C THR A 117 4.92 11.93 13.11
N ALA A 118 4.97 12.69 12.03
CA ALA A 118 4.42 12.32 10.74
C ALA A 118 5.34 11.34 9.98
N TYR A 119 5.48 10.10 10.47
CA TYR A 119 6.36 9.08 9.85
C TYR A 119 5.99 8.71 8.41
N TRP A 120 4.76 9.00 7.98
CA TRP A 120 4.32 8.83 6.59
C TRP A 120 4.98 9.84 5.64
N VAL A 121 5.35 11.04 6.11
CA VAL A 121 6.00 12.08 5.30
C VAL A 121 7.40 11.65 4.86
N ASN A 122 8.07 10.82 5.68
CA ASN A 122 9.39 10.30 5.32
C ASN A 122 9.33 9.21 4.22
N THR A 123 8.13 8.80 3.81
CA THR A 123 7.93 7.78 2.75
C THR A 123 7.41 8.36 1.42
N SER A 124 7.02 9.64 1.39
CA SER A 124 6.50 10.32 0.19
C SER A 124 7.01 11.76 0.16
N SER A 125 7.57 12.22 -0.96
CA SER A 125 8.01 13.60 -1.08
C SER A 125 6.81 14.56 -1.09
N ASN A 126 6.90 15.65 -0.31
CA ASN A 126 5.98 16.79 -0.42
C ASN A 126 6.06 17.47 -1.80
N ASP A 127 7.04 17.10 -2.62
CA ASP A 127 7.16 17.56 -4.01
C ASP A 127 5.90 17.25 -4.81
N LEU A 128 5.23 16.12 -4.58
CA LEU A 128 3.99 15.79 -5.29
C LEU A 128 2.88 16.80 -4.94
N VAL A 129 2.71 17.13 -3.65
CA VAL A 129 1.70 18.10 -3.22
C VAL A 129 2.01 19.49 -3.78
N ARG A 130 3.29 19.88 -3.79
CA ARG A 130 3.75 21.13 -4.40
C ARG A 130 3.47 21.15 -5.91
N GLU A 131 3.81 20.08 -6.62
CA GLU A 131 3.59 19.96 -8.06
C GLU A 131 2.10 20.03 -8.40
N LEU A 132 1.24 19.37 -7.62
CA LEU A 132 -0.21 19.42 -7.78
C LEU A 132 -0.77 20.83 -7.52
N LEU A 133 -0.21 21.57 -6.56
CA LEU A 133 -0.59 22.97 -6.32
C LEU A 133 -0.16 23.89 -7.47
N GLU A 134 1.08 23.76 -7.93
CA GLU A 134 1.68 24.63 -8.94
C GLU A 134 1.13 24.36 -10.35
N SER A 135 0.99 23.09 -10.71
CA SER A 135 0.70 22.62 -12.06
C SER A 135 -0.64 21.88 -12.22
N GLY A 136 -1.33 21.57 -11.11
CA GLY A 136 -2.62 20.92 -11.16
C GLY A 136 -3.70 21.81 -11.79
N GLY A 137 -4.64 21.16 -12.48
CA GLY A 137 -5.84 21.81 -13.01
C GLY A 137 -6.73 22.38 -11.89
N ALA A 138 -7.72 23.18 -12.27
CA ALA A 138 -8.64 23.80 -11.32
C ALA A 138 -9.33 22.77 -10.39
N GLU A 139 -9.75 21.62 -10.94
CA GLU A 139 -10.38 20.54 -10.16
C GLU A 139 -9.47 20.00 -9.04
N ILE A 140 -8.18 19.75 -9.32
CA ILE A 140 -7.21 19.27 -8.31
C ILE A 140 -7.03 20.29 -7.18
N ARG A 141 -7.07 21.60 -7.50
CA ARG A 141 -6.95 22.64 -6.49
C ARG A 141 -8.18 22.71 -5.60
N GLU A 142 -9.37 22.63 -6.18
CA GLU A 142 -10.63 22.58 -5.43
C GLU A 142 -10.68 21.36 -4.51
N ASP A 143 -10.27 20.19 -5.00
CA ASP A 143 -10.16 18.97 -4.20
C ASP A 143 -9.19 19.15 -3.03
N LEU A 144 -8.02 19.75 -3.28
CA LEU A 144 -7.05 19.99 -2.23
C LEU A 144 -7.54 21.02 -1.19
N GLU A 145 -8.23 22.08 -1.62
CA GLU A 145 -8.86 23.06 -0.73
C GLU A 145 -9.93 22.40 0.15
N ALA A 146 -10.74 21.52 -0.42
CA ALA A 146 -11.72 20.73 0.32
C ALA A 146 -11.05 19.85 1.39
N LEU A 147 -9.95 19.17 1.04
CA LEU A 147 -9.18 18.37 2.00
C LEU A 147 -8.56 19.23 3.11
N LEU A 148 -7.99 20.39 2.77
CA LEU A 148 -7.40 21.33 3.75
C LEU A 148 -8.46 21.92 4.71
N ALA A 149 -9.70 22.07 4.25
CA ALA A 149 -10.84 22.48 5.08
C ALA A 149 -11.38 21.35 5.99
N GLY A 150 -10.78 20.16 5.94
CA GLY A 150 -11.24 18.98 6.69
C GLY A 150 -12.42 18.25 6.04
N GLY A 151 -12.69 18.53 4.76
CA GLY A 151 -13.66 17.80 3.95
C GLY A 151 -13.09 16.48 3.43
N SER A 152 -13.78 15.92 2.45
CA SER A 152 -13.42 14.67 1.78
C SER A 152 -13.56 14.81 0.28
N VAL A 153 -12.74 14.07 -0.46
CA VAL A 153 -12.80 13.98 -1.93
C VAL A 153 -13.02 12.52 -2.30
N GLU A 154 -13.90 12.29 -3.28
CA GLU A 154 -14.14 10.97 -3.83
C GLU A 154 -13.55 10.90 -5.24
N CYS A 155 -12.64 9.94 -5.46
CA CYS A 155 -12.02 9.72 -6.76
C CYS A 155 -12.26 8.28 -7.23
N PRO A 156 -12.59 8.06 -8.51
CA PRO A 156 -12.63 6.72 -9.07
C PRO A 156 -11.22 6.14 -9.14
N VAL A 157 -11.02 4.97 -8.53
CA VAL A 157 -9.78 4.21 -8.65
C VAL A 157 -9.96 3.16 -9.74
N THR A 158 -9.16 3.23 -10.80
CA THR A 158 -9.12 2.22 -11.87
C THR A 158 -7.95 1.25 -11.64
N GLU A 159 -8.21 -0.06 -11.79
CA GLU A 159 -7.17 -1.09 -11.73
C GLU A 159 -6.31 -1.18 -13.01
N ASP A 160 -6.64 -0.39 -14.03
CA ASP A 160 -6.24 -0.60 -15.44
C ASP A 160 -5.26 0.49 -15.96
N LEU A 161 -4.21 0.77 -15.20
CA LEU A 161 -3.04 1.55 -15.67
C LEU A 161 -1.84 0.64 -15.91
#